data_AF-A0A9E0RQD0-F1
#
_entry.id   AF-A0A9E0RQD0-F1
#
_cell.length_a   1.000
_cell.length_b   1.000
_cell.length_c   1.000
_cell.angle_alpha   90.00
_cell.angle_beta   90.00
_cell.angle_gamma   90.00
#
_symmetry.space_group_name_H-M   'P 1'
#
loop_
_entity.id
_entity.type
_entity.pdbx_description
1 polymer ?
#
loop_
_entity_poly.entity_id
_entity_poly.type
_entity_poly.pdbx_seq_one_letter_code
_entity_poly.pdbx_strand_id
1 'polypeptide(L)'
;TRFEAQVDSTLWDWPSLQSTLSASIPELAGIEIASLNLSLDASGEWRDEGVVATLSGQAREGYFSTAGLGVAGLKAAPFALRVAGNQIAPVAPIELSLDAVNTGVTLTDLAGTVGKDDQGWLLIHAGGNALGGELVIDQFRDFSSDGPLGTVYLNNIDLAAVVDFAGTEGVTIQGRATAALPLVWQNGMVLVDAGTLRGTPGFLQYQPSVDPAAIDQRVSAVAAALSNLHFEQLDADITLDESGVLFLQTSVLGNNPDYENGRQVKLNLTLENNLLSLLKSLQTIESVNLWVARKFEQQH
;
A
#
# COMPACT_ATOMS: atom_id res chain seq x y z
N THR A 1 33.96 -11.80 24.41
CA THR A 1 34.90 -11.66 23.28
C THR A 1 34.51 -10.47 22.42
N ARG A 2 35.41 -9.52 22.15
CA ARG A 2 35.12 -8.36 21.28
C ARG A 2 35.21 -8.74 19.80
N PHE A 3 34.46 -8.04 18.97
CA PHE A 3 34.50 -8.18 17.52
C PHE A 3 34.26 -6.84 16.82
N GLU A 4 34.77 -6.75 15.60
CA GLU A 4 34.47 -5.72 14.61
C GLU A 4 34.26 -6.42 13.28
N ALA A 5 33.26 -5.99 12.52
CA ALA A 5 32.95 -6.53 11.20
C ALA A 5 32.42 -5.42 10.30
N GLN A 6 32.67 -5.54 9.01
CA GLN A 6 32.21 -4.61 7.99
C GLN A 6 31.65 -5.39 6.81
N VAL A 7 30.55 -4.91 6.26
CA VAL A 7 29.88 -5.44 5.08
C VAL A 7 29.65 -4.28 4.12
N ASP A 8 30.01 -4.49 2.86
CA ASP A 8 29.70 -3.59 1.75
C ASP A 8 29.19 -4.44 0.58
N SER A 9 27.93 -4.23 0.20
CA SER A 9 27.27 -4.98 -0.87
C SER A 9 27.28 -4.29 -2.22
N THR A 10 27.99 -3.17 -2.38
CA THR A 10 27.99 -2.38 -3.63
C THR A 10 28.43 -3.18 -4.87
N LEU A 11 29.29 -4.18 -4.68
CA LEU A 11 29.79 -5.05 -5.77
C LEU A 11 29.14 -6.45 -5.77
N TRP A 12 28.07 -6.65 -5.00
CA TRP A 12 27.43 -7.96 -4.90
C TRP A 12 26.51 -8.21 -6.09
N ASP A 13 26.61 -9.43 -6.63
CA ASP A 13 25.65 -9.94 -7.60
C ASP A 13 24.47 -10.58 -6.85
N TRP A 14 23.51 -9.74 -6.45
CA TRP A 14 22.34 -10.17 -5.67
C TRP A 14 21.54 -11.31 -6.32
N PRO A 15 21.22 -11.27 -7.63
CA PRO A 15 20.56 -12.38 -8.31
C PRO A 15 21.31 -13.72 -8.16
N SER A 16 22.64 -13.72 -8.31
CA SER A 16 23.44 -14.94 -8.13
C SER A 16 23.49 -15.42 -6.68
N LEU A 17 23.49 -14.49 -5.71
CA LEU A 17 23.57 -14.80 -4.28
C LEU A 17 22.24 -15.27 -3.68
N GLN A 18 21.11 -14.92 -4.28
CA GLN A 18 19.78 -15.19 -3.74
C GLN A 18 19.52 -16.68 -3.47
N SER A 19 19.99 -17.56 -4.35
CA SER A 19 19.88 -19.02 -4.17
C SER A 19 20.65 -19.55 -2.95
N THR A 20 21.78 -18.94 -2.64
CA THR A 20 22.63 -19.32 -1.50
C THR A 20 22.07 -18.76 -0.19
N LEU A 21 21.59 -17.51 -0.23
CA LEU A 21 20.99 -16.84 0.93
C LEU A 21 19.69 -17.52 1.36
N SER A 22 18.81 -17.86 0.41
CA SER A 22 17.55 -18.55 0.71
C SER A 22 17.74 -19.96 1.27
N ALA A 23 18.83 -20.65 0.91
CA ALA A 23 19.18 -21.93 1.51
C ALA A 23 19.59 -21.82 2.99
N SER A 24 20.14 -20.67 3.39
CA SER A 24 20.63 -20.41 4.75
C SER A 24 19.59 -19.70 5.62
N ILE A 25 18.73 -18.88 5.00
CA ILE A 25 17.71 -18.06 5.63
C ILE A 25 16.41 -18.29 4.84
N PRO A 26 15.61 -19.31 5.21
CA PRO A 26 14.41 -19.69 4.47
C PRO A 26 13.39 -18.55 4.33
N GLU A 27 13.36 -17.60 5.26
CA GLU A 27 12.48 -16.42 5.19
C GLU A 27 12.77 -15.54 3.96
N LEU A 28 13.96 -15.63 3.37
CA LEU A 28 14.34 -14.89 2.16
C LEU A 28 13.94 -15.60 0.86
N ALA A 29 13.44 -16.84 0.92
CA ALA A 29 13.13 -17.63 -0.28
C ALA A 29 12.03 -17.02 -1.16
N GLY A 30 11.24 -16.07 -0.64
CA GLY A 30 10.20 -15.35 -1.38
C GLY A 30 10.55 -13.91 -1.75
N ILE A 31 11.81 -13.48 -1.54
CA ILE A 31 12.27 -12.12 -1.81
C ILE A 31 13.31 -12.15 -2.91
N GLU A 32 13.01 -11.54 -4.05
CA GLU A 32 13.95 -11.29 -5.14
C GLU A 32 14.60 -9.93 -4.96
N ILE A 33 15.93 -9.89 -4.97
CA ILE A 33 16.70 -8.64 -4.83
C ILE A 33 17.39 -8.38 -6.16
N ALA A 34 16.91 -7.36 -6.89
CA ALA A 34 17.52 -6.93 -8.14
C ALA A 34 18.79 -6.10 -7.87
N SER A 35 18.75 -5.23 -6.87
CA SER A 35 19.91 -4.46 -6.40
C SER A 35 19.73 -4.01 -4.95
N LEU A 36 20.84 -3.84 -4.23
CA LEU A 36 20.89 -3.23 -2.91
C LEU A 36 22.34 -2.85 -2.59
N ASN A 37 22.59 -1.56 -2.39
CA ASN A 37 23.86 -1.05 -1.89
C ASN A 37 23.75 -0.81 -0.38
N LEU A 38 24.14 -1.82 0.41
CA LEU A 38 24.16 -1.81 1.86
C LEU A 38 25.60 -1.72 2.33
N SER A 39 25.89 -0.68 3.11
CA SER A 39 27.13 -0.56 3.88
C SER A 39 26.78 -0.65 5.35
N LEU A 40 27.42 -1.58 6.06
CA LEU A 40 27.15 -1.87 7.46
C LEU A 40 28.44 -2.16 8.21
N ASP A 41 28.69 -1.38 9.26
CA ASP A 41 29.73 -1.58 10.25
C ASP A 41 29.10 -2.12 11.53
N ALA A 42 29.71 -3.15 12.10
CA ALA A 42 29.29 -3.78 13.34
C ALA A 42 30.45 -3.81 14.31
N SER A 43 30.24 -3.32 15.53
CA SER A 43 31.22 -3.41 16.61
C SER A 43 30.53 -3.82 17.91
N GLY A 44 31.15 -4.72 18.66
CA GLY A 44 30.52 -5.22 19.88
C GLY A 44 31.30 -6.28 20.61
N GLU A 45 30.61 -6.95 21.52
CA GLU A 45 31.14 -8.03 22.30
C GLU A 45 30.12 -9.13 22.58
N TRP A 46 30.62 -10.36 22.55
CA TRP A 46 29.94 -11.54 23.05
C TRP A 46 30.08 -11.58 24.57
N ARG A 47 28.95 -11.54 25.27
CA ARG A 47 28.82 -11.71 26.73
C ARG A 47 28.05 -13.00 27.04
N ASP A 48 28.07 -13.42 28.29
CA ASP A 48 27.34 -14.61 28.75
C ASP A 48 25.81 -14.50 28.51
N GLU A 49 25.27 -13.27 28.58
CA GLU A 49 23.86 -12.96 28.35
C GLU A 49 23.51 -12.78 26.85
N GLY A 50 24.50 -12.86 25.95
CA GLY A 50 24.33 -12.70 24.51
C GLY A 50 25.22 -11.63 23.88
N VAL A 51 24.94 -11.30 22.62
CA VAL A 51 25.68 -10.26 21.89
C VAL A 51 25.23 -8.87 22.32
N VAL A 52 26.19 -7.99 22.58
CA VAL A 52 25.95 -6.55 22.75
C VAL A 52 26.75 -5.80 21.71
N ALA A 53 26.08 -5.12 20.79
CA ALA A 53 26.72 -4.50 19.65
C ALA A 53 26.04 -3.19 19.22
N THR A 54 26.79 -2.39 18.49
CA THR A 54 26.26 -1.29 17.68
C THR A 54 26.45 -1.65 16.21
N LEU A 55 25.39 -1.51 15.44
CA LEU A 55 25.41 -1.61 13.98
C LEU A 55 25.22 -0.19 13.45
N SER A 56 26.05 0.27 12.52
CA SER A 56 25.84 1.54 11.82
C SER A 56 25.94 1.31 10.33
N GLY A 57 25.14 2.01 9.55
CA GLY A 57 25.13 1.77 8.11
C GLY A 57 24.24 2.71 7.34
N GLN A 58 24.15 2.44 6.04
CA GLN A 58 23.24 3.10 5.12
C GLN A 58 22.83 2.10 4.04
N ALA A 59 21.66 2.31 3.45
CA ALA A 59 21.18 1.54 2.32
C ALA A 59 20.81 2.48 1.17
N ARG A 60 21.15 2.11 -0.05
CA ARG A 60 20.81 2.85 -1.28
C ARG A 60 20.48 1.87 -2.38
N GLU A 61 19.80 2.35 -3.41
CA GLU A 61 19.49 1.57 -4.61
C GLU A 61 18.86 0.21 -4.29
N GLY A 62 17.96 0.18 -3.30
CA GLY A 62 17.24 -1.04 -2.96
C GLY A 62 16.10 -1.29 -3.94
N TYR A 63 16.20 -2.37 -4.71
CA TYR A 63 15.19 -2.84 -5.65
C TYR A 63 14.92 -4.31 -5.35
N PHE A 64 13.71 -4.61 -4.90
CA PHE A 64 13.33 -5.96 -4.55
C PHE A 64 11.84 -6.21 -4.78
N SER A 65 11.48 -7.47 -4.90
CA SER A 65 10.12 -7.91 -5.12
C SER A 65 9.80 -9.15 -4.31
N THR A 66 8.53 -9.29 -3.98
CA THR A 66 7.92 -10.51 -3.46
C THR A 66 6.71 -10.84 -4.34
N ALA A 67 5.97 -11.90 -3.99
CA ALA A 67 4.82 -12.32 -4.79
C ALA A 67 3.73 -11.24 -5.01
N GLY A 68 3.64 -10.24 -4.14
CA GLY A 68 2.60 -9.20 -4.22
C GLY A 68 3.10 -7.77 -4.00
N LEU A 69 4.40 -7.56 -3.88
CA LEU A 69 5.00 -6.27 -3.56
C LEU A 69 6.24 -6.04 -4.41
N GLY A 70 6.28 -4.93 -5.14
CA GLY A 70 7.49 -4.44 -5.79
C GLY A 70 7.96 -3.17 -5.08
N VAL A 71 9.26 -3.09 -4.81
CA VAL A 71 9.90 -1.93 -4.18
C VAL A 71 11.01 -1.43 -5.09
N ALA A 72 11.01 -0.12 -5.35
CA ALA A 72 11.99 0.53 -6.20
C ALA A 72 12.63 1.72 -5.47
N GLY A 73 13.96 1.81 -5.56
CA GLY A 73 14.72 2.96 -5.09
C GLY A 73 14.73 3.15 -3.57
N LEU A 74 14.64 2.06 -2.79
CA LEU A 74 14.77 2.13 -1.33
C LEU A 74 16.11 2.76 -0.95
N LYS A 75 16.05 3.78 -0.10
CA LYS A 75 17.19 4.47 0.51
C LYS A 75 16.91 4.60 2.00
N ALA A 76 17.92 4.30 2.82
CA ALA A 76 17.93 4.59 4.25
C ALA A 76 19.08 5.56 4.53
N ALA A 77 18.77 6.66 5.20
CA ALA A 77 19.78 7.59 5.70
C ALA A 77 20.74 6.86 6.66
N PRO A 78 21.93 7.42 6.94
CA PRO A 78 22.85 6.83 7.91
C PRO A 78 22.13 6.54 9.23
N PHE A 79 22.14 5.28 9.63
CA PHE A 79 21.44 4.80 10.81
C PHE A 79 22.42 4.14 11.79
N ALA A 80 22.00 4.06 13.04
CA ALA A 80 22.65 3.25 14.05
C ALA A 80 21.61 2.43 14.82
N LEU A 81 21.90 1.15 15.02
CA LEU A 81 21.08 0.21 15.79
C LEU A 81 21.89 -0.28 16.98
N ARG A 82 21.22 -0.45 18.11
CA ARG A 82 21.74 -1.20 19.26
C ARG A 82 21.19 -2.61 19.21
N VAL A 83 22.09 -3.56 19.44
CA VAL A 83 21.77 -4.98 19.60
C VAL A 83 22.10 -5.37 21.03
N ALA A 84 21.13 -5.98 21.72
CA ALA A 84 21.31 -6.57 23.03
C ALA A 84 20.56 -7.92 23.08
N GLY A 85 21.30 -9.02 22.99
CA GLY A 85 20.72 -10.34 22.78
C GLY A 85 19.93 -10.37 21.48
N ASN A 86 18.63 -10.62 21.57
CA ASN A 86 17.71 -10.64 20.42
C ASN A 86 17.00 -9.30 20.19
N GLN A 87 17.23 -8.31 21.05
CA GLN A 87 16.62 -6.99 20.90
C GLN A 87 17.45 -6.14 19.96
N ILE A 88 16.80 -5.63 18.92
CA ILE A 88 17.36 -4.68 17.98
C ILE A 88 16.50 -3.42 18.04
N ALA A 89 17.12 -2.28 18.29
CA ALA A 89 16.43 -0.99 18.37
C ALA A 89 17.27 0.10 17.71
N PRO A 90 16.65 1.08 17.04
CA PRO A 90 17.36 2.21 16.48
C PRO A 90 17.84 3.14 17.60
N VAL A 91 19.05 3.69 17.47
CA VAL A 91 19.60 4.69 18.41
C VAL A 91 18.83 6.01 18.33
N ALA A 92 18.37 6.35 17.13
CA ALA A 92 17.48 7.45 16.81
C ALA A 92 16.59 7.03 15.62
N PRO A 93 15.41 7.65 15.43
CA PRO A 93 14.56 7.34 14.29
C PRO A 93 15.32 7.41 12.95
N ILE A 94 15.00 6.47 12.06
CA ILE A 94 15.70 6.26 10.79
C ILE A 94 14.87 6.85 9.66
N GLU A 95 15.44 7.81 8.95
CA GLU A 95 14.84 8.36 7.73
C GLU A 95 14.99 7.38 6.56
N LEU A 96 13.90 7.16 5.84
CA LEU A 96 13.79 6.27 4.71
C LEU A 96 13.12 7.00 3.54
N SER A 97 13.47 6.63 2.33
CA SER A 97 12.70 7.01 1.14
C SER A 97 12.63 5.86 0.15
N LEU A 98 11.55 5.79 -0.62
CA LEU A 98 11.38 4.86 -1.72
C LEU A 98 10.86 5.63 -2.93
N ASP A 99 11.45 5.40 -4.09
CA ASP A 99 11.02 6.10 -5.31
C ASP A 99 9.62 5.61 -5.73
N ALA A 100 9.37 4.30 -5.60
CA ALA A 100 8.04 3.74 -5.79
C ALA A 100 7.83 2.40 -5.08
N VAL A 101 6.57 2.12 -4.76
CA VAL A 101 6.09 0.82 -4.28
C VAL A 101 4.89 0.42 -5.12
N ASN A 102 4.83 -0.85 -5.54
CA ASN A 102 3.69 -1.39 -6.27
C ASN A 102 3.09 -2.58 -5.51
N THR A 103 1.85 -2.42 -5.06
CA THR A 103 1.05 -3.47 -4.40
C THR A 103 -0.23 -3.78 -5.19
N GLY A 104 -0.31 -3.39 -6.46
CA GLY A 104 -1.54 -3.29 -7.25
C GLY A 104 -2.01 -1.84 -7.36
N VAL A 105 -1.75 -1.02 -6.34
CA VAL A 105 -1.70 0.45 -6.46
C VAL A 105 -0.24 0.86 -6.49
N THR A 106 0.12 1.74 -7.43
CA THR A 106 1.45 2.34 -7.43
C THR A 106 1.47 3.54 -6.49
N LEU A 107 2.34 3.47 -5.50
CA LEU A 107 2.70 4.55 -4.60
C LEU A 107 4.04 5.13 -5.07
N THR A 108 4.22 6.45 -5.06
CA THR A 108 5.47 7.09 -5.50
C THR A 108 5.94 8.15 -4.52
N ASP A 109 7.22 8.50 -4.63
CA ASP A 109 7.85 9.60 -3.89
C ASP A 109 7.67 9.45 -2.37
N LEU A 110 7.83 8.21 -1.90
CA LEU A 110 7.60 7.86 -0.51
C LEU A 110 8.78 8.32 0.34
N ALA A 111 8.49 9.01 1.43
CA ALA A 111 9.47 9.36 2.45
C ALA A 111 8.85 9.16 3.83
N GLY A 112 9.63 8.67 4.78
CA GLY A 112 9.15 8.41 6.12
C GLY A 112 10.25 8.17 7.12
N THR A 113 9.84 8.04 8.37
CA THR A 113 10.75 7.82 9.49
C THR A 113 10.32 6.59 10.25
N VAL A 114 11.24 5.65 10.46
CA VAL A 114 10.98 4.44 11.24
C VAL A 114 11.63 4.52 12.61
N GLY A 115 10.90 4.06 13.62
CA GLY A 115 11.36 3.97 15.00
C GLY A 115 10.93 2.66 15.64
N LYS A 116 11.19 2.56 16.94
CA LYS A 116 10.76 1.43 17.77
C LYS A 116 10.29 1.96 19.12
N ASP A 117 9.14 1.48 19.57
CA ASP A 117 8.61 1.72 20.90
C ASP A 117 8.47 0.39 21.67
N ASP A 118 7.83 0.43 22.84
CA ASP A 118 7.61 -0.75 23.67
C ASP A 118 6.69 -1.81 23.02
N GLN A 119 5.92 -1.43 21.98
CA GLN A 119 5.01 -2.32 21.27
C GLN A 119 5.64 -2.93 20.01
N GLY A 120 6.72 -2.37 19.48
CA GLY A 120 7.36 -2.91 18.28
C GLY A 120 7.98 -1.84 17.41
N TRP A 121 8.31 -2.21 16.17
CA TRP A 121 8.70 -1.23 15.15
C TRP A 121 7.47 -0.47 14.66
N LEU A 122 7.71 0.79 14.31
CA LEU A 122 6.69 1.61 13.67
C LEU A 122 7.30 2.55 12.63
N LEU A 123 6.52 2.85 11.60
CA LEU A 123 6.64 4.05 10.81
C LEU A 123 6.04 5.19 11.65
N ILE A 124 6.87 6.12 12.10
CA ILE A 124 6.49 7.30 12.90
C ILE A 124 5.70 8.28 12.06
N HIS A 125 6.07 8.43 10.80
CA HIS A 125 5.29 9.14 9.80
C HIS A 125 5.76 8.68 8.42
N ALA A 126 4.89 8.75 7.43
CA ALA A 126 5.29 8.71 6.03
C ALA A 126 4.36 9.55 5.17
N GLY A 127 4.89 10.01 4.04
CA GLY A 127 4.14 10.69 3.01
C GLY A 127 4.59 10.23 1.63
N GLY A 128 3.75 10.49 0.63
CA GLY A 128 4.06 10.27 -0.78
C GLY A 128 2.83 10.51 -1.64
N ASN A 129 2.77 9.85 -2.80
CA ASN A 129 1.67 9.99 -3.74
C ASN A 129 1.00 8.66 -4.02
N ALA A 130 -0.33 8.67 -4.13
CA ALA A 130 -1.14 7.51 -4.48
C ALA A 130 -2.41 7.96 -5.19
N LEU A 131 -2.89 7.18 -6.17
CA LEU A 131 -4.18 7.43 -6.86
C LEU A 131 -4.33 8.89 -7.36
N GLY A 132 -3.23 9.50 -7.83
CA GLY A 132 -3.22 10.87 -8.34
C GLY A 132 -3.40 11.96 -7.26
N GLY A 133 -3.26 11.62 -5.98
CA GLY A 133 -3.28 12.53 -4.84
C GLY A 133 -2.16 12.22 -3.84
N GLU A 134 -2.26 12.82 -2.66
CA GLU A 134 -1.27 12.69 -1.59
C GLU A 134 -1.65 11.54 -0.65
N LEU A 135 -0.64 10.78 -0.24
CA LEU A 135 -0.72 9.75 0.80
C LEU A 135 -0.02 10.28 2.05
N VAL A 136 -0.68 10.15 3.20
CA VAL A 136 -0.12 10.48 4.52
C VAL A 136 -0.39 9.34 5.48
N ILE A 137 0.61 8.98 6.27
CA ILE A 137 0.55 7.98 7.33
C ILE A 137 1.09 8.63 8.58
N ASP A 138 0.24 8.84 9.58
CA ASP A 138 0.64 9.43 10.86
C ASP A 138 1.36 8.44 11.76
N GLN A 139 1.01 7.15 11.66
CA GLN A 139 1.68 6.06 12.36
C GLN A 139 1.31 4.76 11.65
N PHE A 140 2.28 3.84 11.50
CA PHE A 140 2.01 2.48 11.02
C PHE A 140 2.87 1.46 11.75
N ARG A 141 2.26 0.56 12.53
CA ARG A 141 2.96 -0.47 13.30
C ARG A 141 3.38 -1.64 12.44
N ASP A 142 4.41 -2.36 12.89
CA ASP A 142 4.76 -3.64 12.29
C ASP A 142 3.68 -4.70 12.52
N PHE A 143 3.80 -5.81 11.78
CA PHE A 143 2.85 -6.93 11.82
C PHE A 143 3.19 -7.96 12.91
N SER A 144 3.90 -7.53 13.97
CA SER A 144 4.42 -8.45 15.00
C SER A 144 3.35 -8.99 15.95
N SER A 145 2.20 -8.29 16.05
CA SER A 145 1.05 -8.70 16.87
C SER A 145 -0.25 -8.23 16.23
N ASP A 146 -1.34 -8.95 16.49
CA ASP A 146 -2.67 -8.52 16.08
C ASP A 146 -3.06 -7.21 16.77
N GLY A 147 -3.68 -6.30 16.01
CA GLY A 147 -4.12 -5.01 16.51
C GLY A 147 -4.07 -3.88 15.47
N PRO A 148 -4.35 -2.65 15.90
CA PRO A 148 -4.30 -1.49 15.02
C PRO A 148 -2.90 -1.27 14.45
N LEU A 149 -2.83 -1.18 13.12
CA LEU A 149 -1.61 -0.78 12.42
C LEU A 149 -1.49 0.75 12.43
N GLY A 150 -2.60 1.45 12.18
CA GLY A 150 -2.65 2.90 12.08
C GLY A 150 -3.66 3.35 11.04
N THR A 151 -3.58 4.60 10.60
CA THR A 151 -4.51 5.14 9.58
C THR A 151 -3.73 5.66 8.39
N VAL A 152 -4.15 5.24 7.19
CA VAL A 152 -3.69 5.82 5.93
C VAL A 152 -4.69 6.88 5.49
N TYR A 153 -4.20 8.10 5.29
CA TYR A 153 -4.97 9.19 4.73
C TYR A 153 -4.59 9.39 3.27
N LEU A 154 -5.60 9.60 2.44
CA LEU A 154 -5.46 9.86 1.02
C LEU A 154 -6.16 11.18 0.73
N ASN A 155 -5.40 12.22 0.39
CA ASN A 155 -5.93 13.55 0.20
C ASN A 155 -6.01 13.91 -1.28
N ASN A 156 -7.15 14.46 -1.68
CA ASN A 156 -7.37 14.93 -3.04
C ASN A 156 -6.96 13.87 -4.07
N ILE A 157 -7.43 12.63 -3.94
CA ILE A 157 -7.18 11.55 -4.90
C ILE A 157 -8.13 11.64 -6.09
N ASP A 158 -7.72 11.09 -7.23
CA ASP A 158 -8.55 11.00 -8.44
C ASP A 158 -9.57 9.85 -8.31
N LEU A 159 -10.86 10.17 -8.39
CA LEU A 159 -11.91 9.15 -8.36
C LEU A 159 -11.83 8.19 -9.55
N ALA A 160 -11.31 8.63 -10.70
CA ALA A 160 -11.08 7.73 -11.83
C ALA A 160 -10.09 6.63 -11.46
N ALA A 161 -8.97 7.00 -10.83
CA ALA A 161 -7.96 6.04 -10.36
C ALA A 161 -8.52 5.09 -9.27
N VAL A 162 -9.44 5.57 -8.43
CA VAL A 162 -10.14 4.72 -7.43
C VAL A 162 -11.02 3.68 -8.10
N VAL A 163 -11.80 4.06 -9.11
CA VAL A 163 -12.68 3.15 -9.86
C VAL A 163 -11.87 2.12 -10.65
N ASP A 164 -10.78 2.55 -11.29
CA ASP A 164 -9.85 1.67 -12.00
C ASP A 164 -9.24 0.63 -11.05
N PHE A 165 -8.80 1.05 -9.86
CA PHE A 165 -8.30 0.13 -8.84
C PHE A 165 -9.37 -0.84 -8.34
N ALA A 166 -10.58 -0.35 -8.09
CA ALA A 166 -11.70 -1.18 -7.66
C ALA A 166 -12.16 -2.18 -8.74
N GLY A 167 -11.75 -2.00 -10.00
CA GLY A 167 -12.14 -2.85 -11.12
C GLY A 167 -13.63 -2.77 -11.45
N THR A 168 -14.27 -1.61 -11.22
CA THR A 168 -15.71 -1.46 -11.43
C THR A 168 -16.01 -1.23 -12.91
N GLU A 169 -16.49 -2.27 -13.59
CA GLU A 169 -16.82 -2.19 -15.02
C GLU A 169 -17.98 -1.22 -15.31
N GLY A 170 -17.88 -0.56 -16.46
CA GLY A 170 -18.95 0.31 -16.96
C GLY A 170 -19.11 1.62 -16.19
N VAL A 171 -18.28 1.90 -15.19
CA VAL A 171 -18.29 3.18 -14.47
C VAL A 171 -17.18 4.07 -15.00
N THR A 172 -17.55 5.26 -15.46
CA THR A 172 -16.63 6.38 -15.67
C THR A 172 -16.97 7.45 -14.66
N ILE A 173 -15.97 7.93 -13.93
CA ILE A 173 -16.17 8.97 -12.91
C ILE A 173 -15.12 10.05 -13.05
N GLN A 174 -15.52 11.29 -12.78
CA GLN A 174 -14.65 12.45 -12.67
C GLN A 174 -14.95 13.15 -11.36
N GLY A 175 -13.91 13.48 -10.64
CA GLY A 175 -13.99 14.16 -9.36
C GLY A 175 -12.78 13.81 -8.51
N ARG A 176 -12.71 14.45 -7.35
CA ARG A 176 -11.64 14.21 -6.38
C ARG A 176 -12.25 13.71 -5.09
N ALA A 177 -11.47 13.03 -4.28
CA ALA A 177 -11.92 12.59 -2.96
C ALA A 177 -10.82 12.70 -1.92
N THR A 178 -11.22 12.65 -0.66
CA THR A 178 -10.33 12.38 0.47
C THR A 178 -10.80 11.11 1.16
N ALA A 179 -9.88 10.26 1.58
CA ALA A 179 -10.19 9.03 2.29
C ALA A 179 -9.34 8.86 3.54
N ALA A 180 -9.90 8.19 4.54
CA ALA A 180 -9.20 7.75 5.74
C ALA A 180 -9.45 6.24 5.91
N LEU A 181 -8.37 5.47 6.02
CA LEU A 181 -8.41 4.02 6.07
C LEU A 181 -7.72 3.55 7.38
N PRO A 182 -8.49 3.32 8.46
CA PRO A 182 -7.96 2.68 9.66
C PRO A 182 -7.66 1.21 9.35
N LEU A 183 -6.41 0.82 9.54
CA LEU A 183 -5.91 -0.51 9.21
C LEU A 183 -5.66 -1.31 10.48
N VAL A 184 -6.04 -2.58 10.43
CA VAL A 184 -5.86 -3.54 11.53
C VAL A 184 -5.17 -4.78 10.97
N TRP A 185 -4.18 -5.28 11.71
CA TRP A 185 -3.61 -6.60 11.47
C TRP A 185 -4.34 -7.63 12.31
N GLN A 186 -4.87 -8.66 11.67
CA GLN A 186 -5.58 -9.72 12.36
C GLN A 186 -5.41 -11.03 11.60
N ASN A 187 -5.01 -12.10 12.29
CA ASN A 187 -4.94 -13.45 11.72
C ASN A 187 -4.11 -13.54 10.42
N GLY A 188 -3.04 -12.73 10.29
CA GLY A 188 -2.21 -12.72 9.09
C GLY A 188 -2.75 -11.88 7.94
N MET A 189 -3.78 -11.07 8.17
CA MET A 189 -4.45 -10.26 7.16
C MET A 189 -4.54 -8.79 7.57
N VAL A 190 -4.48 -7.90 6.58
CA VAL A 190 -4.79 -6.48 6.76
C VAL A 190 -6.27 -6.26 6.52
N LEU A 191 -6.94 -5.68 7.49
CA LEU A 191 -8.35 -5.31 7.46
C LEU A 191 -8.49 -3.79 7.43
N VAL A 192 -9.65 -3.32 6.94
CA VAL A 192 -10.07 -1.92 7.06
C VAL A 192 -11.33 -1.93 7.90
N ASP A 193 -11.27 -1.31 9.08
CA ASP A 193 -12.43 -1.12 9.95
C ASP A 193 -12.84 0.36 9.94
N ALA A 194 -14.08 0.63 9.56
CA ALA A 194 -14.66 1.97 9.49
C ALA A 194 -13.85 2.98 8.64
N GLY A 195 -13.39 2.57 7.45
CA GLY A 195 -12.80 3.48 6.48
C GLY A 195 -13.84 4.45 5.92
N THR A 196 -13.40 5.62 5.47
CA THR A 196 -14.29 6.63 4.88
C THR A 196 -13.69 7.21 3.61
N LEU A 197 -14.56 7.60 2.68
CA LEU A 197 -14.23 8.39 1.50
C LEU A 197 -15.27 9.50 1.36
N ARG A 198 -14.79 10.71 1.07
CA ARG A 198 -15.60 11.92 0.89
C ARG A 198 -15.18 12.59 -0.42
N GLY A 199 -16.07 12.59 -1.38
CA GLY A 199 -15.88 13.12 -2.73
C GLY A 199 -16.28 14.58 -2.85
N THR A 200 -15.56 15.32 -3.70
CA THR A 200 -15.98 16.63 -4.19
C THR A 200 -17.02 16.47 -5.29
N PRO A 201 -17.86 17.49 -5.57
CA PRO A 201 -18.76 17.45 -6.71
C PRO A 201 -18.07 17.02 -8.01
N GLY A 202 -18.81 16.29 -8.84
CA GLY A 202 -18.24 15.66 -10.02
C GLY A 202 -19.29 15.05 -10.95
N PHE A 203 -18.80 14.17 -11.81
CA PHE A 203 -19.57 13.54 -12.87
C PHE A 203 -19.41 12.02 -12.83
N LEU A 204 -20.50 11.29 -12.94
CA LEU A 204 -20.54 9.84 -12.99
C LEU A 204 -21.39 9.39 -14.18
N GLN A 205 -20.84 8.49 -14.97
CA GLN A 205 -21.53 7.81 -16.04
C GLN A 205 -21.43 6.30 -15.82
N TYR A 206 -22.59 5.66 -15.72
CA TYR A 206 -22.69 4.21 -15.64
C TYR A 206 -23.28 3.63 -16.93
N GLN A 207 -22.51 2.77 -17.57
CA GLN A 207 -22.88 2.02 -18.77
C GLN A 207 -22.79 0.52 -18.45
N PRO A 208 -23.91 -0.13 -18.10
CA PRO A 208 -23.91 -1.54 -17.71
C PRO A 208 -23.57 -2.44 -18.91
N SER A 209 -22.86 -3.54 -18.64
CA SER A 209 -22.51 -4.57 -19.62
C SER A 209 -23.68 -5.49 -19.99
N VAL A 210 -24.69 -5.58 -19.12
CA VAL A 210 -25.93 -6.34 -19.32
C VAL A 210 -27.11 -5.37 -19.30
N ASP A 211 -28.13 -5.63 -20.12
CA ASP A 211 -29.36 -4.81 -20.11
C ASP A 211 -30.02 -4.83 -18.72
N PRO A 212 -30.08 -3.70 -18.00
CA PRO A 212 -30.70 -3.61 -16.68
C PRO A 212 -32.17 -4.00 -16.67
N ALA A 213 -32.89 -3.78 -17.77
CA ALA A 213 -34.31 -4.10 -17.88
C ALA A 213 -34.56 -5.62 -17.88
N ALA A 214 -33.55 -6.42 -18.24
CA ALA A 214 -33.60 -7.87 -18.17
C ALA A 214 -33.39 -8.41 -16.74
N ILE A 215 -32.88 -7.58 -15.81
CA ILE A 215 -32.70 -7.95 -14.40
C ILE A 215 -33.99 -7.62 -13.63
N ASP A 216 -34.28 -6.33 -13.43
CA ASP A 216 -35.56 -5.84 -12.91
C ASP A 216 -35.75 -4.32 -13.13
N GLN A 217 -36.95 -3.81 -12.82
CA GLN A 217 -37.28 -2.39 -12.98
C GLN A 217 -36.51 -1.45 -12.04
N ARG A 218 -36.10 -1.92 -10.85
CA ARG A 218 -35.34 -1.09 -9.89
C ARG A 218 -33.91 -0.89 -10.37
N VAL A 219 -33.25 -1.96 -10.82
CA VAL A 219 -31.91 -1.93 -11.41
C VAL A 219 -31.90 -1.05 -12.66
N SER A 220 -32.94 -1.15 -13.50
CA SER A 220 -33.12 -0.24 -14.64
C SER A 220 -33.25 1.22 -14.24
N ALA A 221 -34.05 1.54 -13.21
CA ALA A 221 -34.18 2.91 -12.71
C ALA A 221 -32.87 3.46 -12.11
N VAL A 222 -32.13 2.64 -11.36
CA VAL A 222 -30.82 3.02 -10.80
C VAL A 222 -29.81 3.25 -11.93
N ALA A 223 -29.73 2.34 -12.90
CA ALA A 223 -28.82 2.49 -14.04
C ALA A 223 -29.15 3.75 -14.87
N ALA A 224 -30.43 4.02 -15.10
CA ALA A 224 -30.88 5.24 -15.78
C ALA A 224 -30.56 6.51 -14.98
N ALA A 225 -30.67 6.48 -13.66
CA ALA A 225 -30.28 7.62 -12.82
C ALA A 225 -28.75 7.86 -12.86
N LEU A 226 -27.94 6.81 -12.93
CA LEU A 226 -26.47 6.87 -12.93
C LEU A 226 -25.84 7.09 -14.32
N SER A 227 -26.60 7.02 -15.42
CA SER A 227 -26.05 7.06 -16.79
C SER A 227 -25.38 8.38 -17.18
N ASN A 228 -25.78 9.48 -16.54
CA ASN A 228 -25.28 10.84 -16.78
C ASN A 228 -25.46 11.70 -15.50
N LEU A 229 -24.97 11.20 -14.37
CA LEU A 229 -25.18 11.81 -13.06
C LEU A 229 -24.15 12.89 -12.77
N HIS A 230 -24.63 14.11 -12.54
CA HIS A 230 -23.86 15.19 -11.94
C HIS A 230 -24.07 15.13 -10.42
N PHE A 231 -23.05 14.72 -9.67
CA PHE A 231 -23.17 14.57 -8.23
C PHE A 231 -22.60 15.78 -7.49
N GLU A 232 -23.30 16.19 -6.45
CA GLU A 232 -22.89 17.25 -5.52
C GLU A 232 -22.14 16.65 -4.32
N GLN A 233 -22.47 15.41 -3.97
CA GLN A 233 -21.87 14.69 -2.86
C GLN A 233 -21.73 13.21 -3.24
N LEU A 234 -20.56 12.65 -2.96
CA LEU A 234 -20.27 11.23 -3.07
C LEU A 234 -19.51 10.82 -1.82
N ASP A 235 -20.15 10.03 -0.99
CA ASP A 235 -19.57 9.53 0.24
C ASP A 235 -19.53 8.01 0.18
N ALA A 236 -18.50 7.41 0.77
CA ALA A 236 -18.48 5.98 1.00
C ALA A 236 -17.96 5.65 2.40
N ASP A 237 -18.55 4.62 2.99
CA ASP A 237 -17.94 3.92 4.12
C ASP A 237 -17.34 2.62 3.60
N ILE A 238 -16.13 2.31 4.07
CA ILE A 238 -15.25 1.29 3.51
C ILE A 238 -14.95 0.25 4.59
N THR A 239 -15.14 -1.01 4.26
CA THR A 239 -14.78 -2.14 5.14
C THR A 239 -14.09 -3.22 4.31
N LEU A 240 -12.97 -3.73 4.80
CA LEU A 240 -12.31 -4.91 4.26
C LEU A 240 -12.30 -5.96 5.36
N ASP A 241 -13.04 -7.04 5.15
CA ASP A 241 -13.22 -8.08 6.15
C ASP A 241 -12.17 -9.20 6.07
N GLU A 242 -12.23 -10.14 7.02
CA GLU A 242 -11.33 -11.29 7.09
C GLU A 242 -11.47 -12.26 5.90
N SER A 243 -12.55 -12.18 5.12
CA SER A 243 -12.68 -12.95 3.89
C SER A 243 -11.99 -12.29 2.70
N GLY A 244 -11.49 -11.06 2.88
CA GLY A 244 -10.88 -10.24 1.84
C GLY A 244 -11.91 -9.59 0.93
N VAL A 245 -13.17 -9.51 1.36
CA VAL A 245 -14.23 -8.80 0.65
C VAL A 245 -14.23 -7.35 1.09
N LEU A 246 -14.16 -6.47 0.10
CA LEU A 246 -14.32 -5.04 0.25
C LEU A 246 -15.78 -4.68 0.08
N PHE A 247 -16.33 -4.09 1.13
CA PHE A 247 -17.64 -3.46 1.13
C PHE A 247 -17.45 -1.94 0.98
N LEU A 248 -18.08 -1.37 -0.05
CA LEU A 248 -18.19 0.07 -0.24
C LEU A 248 -19.67 0.45 -0.12
N GLN A 249 -20.04 1.03 1.02
CA GLN A 249 -21.37 1.56 1.25
C GLN A 249 -21.39 3.02 0.81
N THR A 250 -21.85 3.25 -0.41
CA THR A 250 -21.80 4.56 -1.07
C THR A 250 -23.14 5.30 -0.94
N SER A 251 -23.08 6.61 -0.72
CA SER A 251 -24.20 7.53 -0.80
C SER A 251 -23.88 8.61 -1.81
N VAL A 252 -24.72 8.75 -2.83
CA VAL A 252 -24.55 9.75 -3.88
C VAL A 252 -25.78 10.63 -3.94
N LEU A 253 -25.56 11.95 -3.89
CA LEU A 253 -26.58 12.97 -4.09
C LEU A 253 -26.24 13.75 -5.35
N GLY A 254 -27.20 13.85 -6.26
CA GLY A 254 -26.98 14.53 -7.53
C GLY A 254 -28.22 14.61 -8.40
N ASN A 255 -28.04 15.00 -9.65
CA ASN A 255 -29.10 15.04 -10.64
C ASN A 255 -28.57 14.52 -11.98
N ASN A 256 -29.43 13.81 -12.71
CA ASN A 256 -29.16 13.40 -14.08
C ASN A 256 -30.14 14.16 -15.00
N PRO A 257 -29.65 15.11 -15.83
CA PRO A 257 -30.50 15.92 -16.71
C PRO A 257 -31.38 15.10 -17.66
N ASP A 258 -30.95 13.89 -18.02
CA ASP A 258 -31.63 13.00 -18.95
C ASP A 258 -32.63 12.06 -18.26
N TYR A 259 -32.74 12.13 -16.93
CA TYR A 259 -33.59 11.26 -16.12
C TYR A 259 -34.61 12.06 -15.31
N GLU A 260 -35.90 11.71 -15.44
CA GLU A 260 -36.99 12.28 -14.61
C GLU A 260 -36.99 13.82 -14.54
N ASN A 261 -36.72 14.48 -15.67
CA ASN A 261 -36.60 15.95 -15.79
C ASN A 261 -35.52 16.57 -14.89
N GLY A 262 -34.39 15.89 -14.68
CA GLY A 262 -33.29 16.42 -13.87
C GLY A 262 -33.59 16.45 -12.38
N ARG A 263 -34.57 15.67 -11.90
CA ARG A 263 -34.91 15.62 -10.48
C ARG A 263 -33.69 15.16 -9.68
N GLN A 264 -33.47 15.81 -8.54
CA GLN A 264 -32.44 15.38 -7.59
C GLN A 264 -32.73 13.96 -7.10
N VAL A 265 -31.69 13.12 -7.12
CA VAL A 265 -31.71 11.74 -6.66
C VAL A 265 -30.72 11.58 -5.52
N LYS A 266 -31.13 10.82 -4.50
CA LYS A 266 -30.22 10.31 -3.47
C LYS A 266 -30.22 8.80 -3.56
N LEU A 267 -29.06 8.22 -3.86
CA LEU A 267 -28.86 6.79 -4.01
C LEU A 267 -27.95 6.29 -2.90
N ASN A 268 -28.31 5.16 -2.31
CA ASN A 268 -27.44 4.42 -1.39
C ASN A 268 -27.19 3.06 -2.00
N LEU A 269 -25.94 2.74 -2.28
CA LEU A 269 -25.53 1.52 -2.98
C LEU A 269 -24.45 0.82 -2.17
N THR A 270 -24.55 -0.50 -2.05
CA THR A 270 -23.48 -1.34 -1.51
C THR A 270 -22.80 -2.02 -2.68
N LEU A 271 -21.50 -1.82 -2.81
CA LEU A 271 -20.65 -2.55 -3.75
C LEU A 271 -19.83 -3.56 -2.98
N GLU A 272 -19.76 -4.78 -3.50
CA GLU A 272 -19.01 -5.89 -2.91
C GLU A 272 -17.97 -6.36 -3.91
N ASN A 273 -16.69 -6.17 -3.59
CA ASN A 273 -15.59 -6.58 -4.45
C ASN A 273 -14.68 -7.56 -3.70
N ASN A 274 -14.31 -8.67 -4.35
CA ASN A 274 -13.28 -9.56 -3.82
C ASN A 274 -11.89 -8.98 -4.11
N LEU A 275 -11.39 -8.13 -3.21
CA LEU A 275 -10.10 -7.48 -3.38
C LEU A 275 -8.96 -8.49 -3.41
N LEU A 276 -9.01 -9.58 -2.66
CA LEU A 276 -7.97 -10.60 -2.70
C LEU A 276 -7.84 -11.24 -4.09
N SER A 277 -8.97 -11.56 -4.72
CA SER A 277 -8.97 -12.08 -6.09
C SER A 277 -8.46 -11.05 -7.10
N LEU A 278 -8.84 -9.78 -6.94
CA LEU A 278 -8.36 -8.69 -7.79
C LEU A 278 -6.85 -8.48 -7.64
N LEU A 279 -6.34 -8.33 -6.42
CA LEU A 279 -4.92 -8.17 -6.14
C LEU A 279 -4.12 -9.36 -6.69
N LYS A 280 -4.58 -10.60 -6.49
CA LYS A 280 -3.94 -11.79 -7.09
C LYS A 280 -3.96 -11.80 -8.61
N SER A 281 -5.00 -11.26 -9.25
CA SER A 281 -5.08 -11.17 -10.71
C SER A 281 -4.16 -10.09 -11.28
N LEU A 282 -3.95 -9.00 -10.53
CA LEU A 282 -3.06 -7.88 -10.87
C LEU A 282 -1.60 -8.20 -10.55
N GLN A 283 -1.37 -9.05 -9.56
CA GLN A 283 -0.06 -9.48 -9.08
C GLN A 283 0.26 -10.88 -9.62
N THR A 284 0.81 -10.97 -10.83
CA THR A 284 1.64 -12.13 -11.16
C THR A 284 3.06 -11.84 -10.67
N ILE A 285 3.74 -12.81 -10.06
CA ILE A 285 5.15 -12.69 -9.61
C ILE A 285 6.00 -12.08 -10.75
N GLU A 286 5.79 -12.58 -11.97
CA GLU A 286 6.45 -12.09 -13.18
C GLU A 286 6.16 -10.61 -13.47
N SER A 287 4.93 -10.12 -13.31
CA SER A 287 4.58 -8.71 -13.53
C SER A 287 5.25 -7.76 -12.54
N VAL A 288 5.33 -8.15 -11.26
CA VAL A 288 5.95 -7.35 -10.20
C VAL A 288 7.45 -7.31 -10.40
N ASN A 289 8.08 -8.46 -10.68
CA ASN A 289 9.51 -8.55 -10.98
C ASN A 289 9.86 -7.71 -12.23
N LEU A 290 9.07 -7.82 -13.30
CA LEU A 290 9.26 -7.00 -14.52
C LEU A 290 9.05 -5.50 -14.27
N TRP A 291 8.19 -5.13 -13.33
CA TRP A 291 8.01 -3.73 -12.94
C TRP A 291 9.26 -3.21 -12.20
N VAL A 292 9.79 -3.97 -11.24
CA VAL A 292 11.02 -3.62 -10.52
C VAL A 292 12.22 -3.55 -11.48
N ALA A 293 12.39 -4.55 -12.36
CA ALA A 293 13.47 -4.57 -13.33
C ALA A 293 13.44 -3.35 -14.26
N ARG A 294 12.27 -2.98 -14.78
CA ARG A 294 12.11 -1.77 -15.61
C ARG A 294 12.44 -0.49 -14.84
N LYS A 295 12.07 -0.39 -13.57
CA LYS A 295 12.40 0.77 -12.72
C LYS A 295 13.90 0.87 -12.48
N PHE A 296 14.57 -0.26 -12.26
CA PHE A 296 16.01 -0.32 -12.10
C PHE A 296 16.76 0.12 -13.38
N GLU A 297 16.35 -0.40 -14.54
CA GLU A 297 16.90 -0.06 -15.86
C GLU A 297 16.68 1.41 -16.27
N GLN A 298 15.61 2.07 -15.81
CA GLN A 298 15.34 3.47 -16.16
C GLN A 298 16.23 4.48 -15.42
N GLN A 299 16.87 4.06 -14.32
CA GLN A 299 17.76 4.92 -13.53
C GLN A 299 19.26 4.71 -13.83
N HIS A 300 19.59 3.75 -14.70
CA HIS A 300 20.97 3.40 -15.09
C HIS A 300 21.14 3.39 -16.61
#